data_AF-A0A517ZVE3-F1
#
_entry.id   AF-A0A517ZVE3-F1
#
_cell.length_a   1.000
_cell.length_b   1.000
_cell.length_c   1.000
_cell.angle_alpha   90.00
_cell.angle_beta   90.00
_cell.angle_gamma   90.00
#
_symmetry.space_group_name_H-M   'P 1'
#
loop_
_entity.id
_entity.type
_entity.pdbx_description
1 polymer ?
#
loop_
_entity_poly.entity_id
_entity_poly.type
_entity_poly.pdbx_seq_one_letter_code
_entity_poly.pdbx_strand_id
1 'polypeptide(L)'
;MAKSEIAILVILRIIGIGALFALPAVFFPYDWMNAIHGQLGLGTLPDAPIVSYLTRSLSALYFTLGIVTLYVSRDIRQNRGMVSMWAKMACVVGVLLTGIAIAAGMPKGWIFSEGPPAVLMGIIILWLQRISSEAPLE
;
A
#
# COMPACT_ATOMS: atom_id res chain seq x y z
N MET A 1 10.97 -22.58 6.97
CA MET A 1 11.05 -21.10 6.82
C MET A 1 11.55 -20.52 8.12
N ALA A 2 12.54 -19.62 8.06
CA ALA A 2 12.98 -18.88 9.23
C ALA A 2 11.85 -17.98 9.77
N LYS A 3 11.87 -17.65 11.07
CA LYS A 3 10.85 -16.78 11.69
C LYS A 3 10.71 -15.42 10.95
N SER A 4 11.82 -14.89 10.43
CA SER A 4 11.85 -13.66 9.62
C SER A 4 11.14 -13.83 8.27
N GLU A 5 11.31 -14.96 7.58
CA GLU A 5 10.60 -15.27 6.33
C GLU A 5 9.07 -15.37 6.57
N ILE A 6 8.67 -15.97 7.70
CA ILE A 6 7.25 -16.05 8.09
C ILE A 6 6.68 -14.64 8.37
N ALA A 7 7.43 -13.80 9.09
CA ALA A 7 7.00 -12.43 9.36
C ALA A 7 6.81 -11.63 8.05
N ILE A 8 7.76 -11.71 7.11
CA ILE A 8 7.64 -11.08 5.79
C ILE A 8 6.40 -11.60 5.06
N LEU A 9 6.19 -12.92 5.04
CA LEU A 9 5.03 -13.54 4.40
C LEU A 9 3.72 -12.99 4.97
N VAL A 10 3.60 -12.91 6.29
CA VAL A 10 2.39 -12.42 6.95
C VAL A 10 2.16 -10.95 6.61
N ILE A 11 3.21 -10.12 6.67
CA ILE A 11 3.12 -8.69 6.33
C ILE A 11 2.64 -8.51 4.89
N LEU A 12 3.28 -9.17 3.92
CA LEU A 12 2.90 -9.06 2.51
C LEU A 12 1.46 -9.56 2.26
N ARG A 13 1.03 -10.62 2.95
CA ARG A 13 -0.34 -11.12 2.83
C ARG A 13 -1.37 -10.17 3.41
N ILE A 14 -1.11 -9.58 4.58
CA ILE A 14 -2.01 -8.58 5.18
C ILE A 14 -2.15 -7.38 4.23
N ILE A 15 -1.03 -6.87 3.71
CA ILE A 15 -1.03 -5.74 2.77
C ILE A 15 -1.75 -6.10 1.48
N GLY A 16 -1.42 -7.26 0.90
CA GLY A 16 -2.01 -7.73 -0.34
C GLY A 16 -3.52 -7.96 -0.23
N ILE A 17 -3.98 -8.65 0.82
CA ILE A 17 -5.41 -8.89 1.09
C ILE A 17 -6.12 -7.56 1.35
N GLY A 18 -5.53 -6.67 2.16
CA GLY A 18 -6.07 -5.33 2.42
C GLY A 18 -6.29 -4.55 1.12
N ALA A 19 -5.31 -4.59 0.20
CA ALA A 19 -5.41 -3.92 -1.09
C ALA A 19 -6.49 -4.51 -2.02
N LEU A 20 -6.87 -5.79 -1.85
CA LEU A 20 -7.98 -6.38 -2.62
C LEU A 20 -9.33 -5.73 -2.31
N PHE A 21 -9.50 -5.18 -1.10
CA PHE A 21 -10.71 -4.42 -0.73
C PHE A 21 -10.87 -3.10 -1.49
N ALA A 22 -9.90 -2.70 -2.32
CA ALA A 22 -10.06 -1.60 -3.24
C ALA A 22 -10.97 -1.94 -4.43
N LEU A 23 -11.17 -3.23 -4.76
CA LEU A 23 -11.98 -3.61 -5.94
C LEU A 23 -13.43 -3.10 -5.89
N PRO A 24 -14.18 -3.21 -4.77
CA PRO A 24 -15.53 -2.63 -4.69
C PRO A 24 -15.55 -1.12 -4.93
N ALA A 25 -14.52 -0.39 -4.51
CA ALA A 25 -14.45 1.07 -4.64
C ALA A 25 -14.37 1.53 -6.11
N VAL A 26 -13.95 0.66 -7.04
CA VAL A 26 -14.02 0.92 -8.48
C VAL A 26 -15.46 1.16 -8.94
N PHE A 27 -16.43 0.52 -8.30
CA PHE A 27 -17.84 0.59 -8.67
C PHE A 27 -18.67 1.52 -7.78
N PHE A 28 -18.03 2.28 -6.88
CA PHE A 28 -18.77 3.17 -6.01
C PHE A 28 -19.51 4.24 -6.81
N PRO A 29 -20.81 4.48 -6.48
CA PRO A 29 -21.53 5.61 -7.03
C PRO A 29 -20.95 6.92 -6.48
N TYR A 30 -21.14 8.02 -7.23
CA TYR A 30 -20.66 9.33 -6.83
C TYR A 30 -21.13 9.74 -5.44
N ASP A 31 -22.40 9.49 -5.11
CA ASP A 31 -22.98 9.84 -3.81
C ASP A 31 -22.26 9.19 -2.63
N TRP A 32 -21.78 7.95 -2.79
CA TRP A 32 -21.02 7.27 -1.75
C TRP A 32 -19.64 7.90 -1.57
N MET A 33 -18.96 8.21 -2.69
CA MET A 33 -17.66 8.90 -2.64
C MET A 33 -17.80 10.28 -1.99
N ASN A 34 -18.83 11.04 -2.37
CA ASN A 34 -19.11 12.36 -1.81
C ASN A 34 -19.47 12.29 -0.32
N ALA A 35 -20.27 11.30 0.10
CA ALA A 35 -20.59 11.10 1.51
C ALA A 35 -19.34 10.77 2.34
N ILE A 36 -18.46 9.89 1.86
CA ILE A 36 -17.19 9.56 2.51
C ILE A 36 -16.28 10.79 2.59
N HIS A 37 -16.15 11.55 1.49
CA HIS A 37 -15.36 12.79 1.45
C HIS A 37 -15.85 13.81 2.49
N GLY A 38 -17.17 13.95 2.65
CA GLY A 38 -17.79 14.79 3.68
C GLY A 38 -17.52 14.29 5.10
N GLN A 39 -17.65 12.98 5.36
CA GLN A 39 -17.35 12.38 6.67
C GLN A 39 -15.89 12.54 7.08
N LEU A 40 -14.97 12.57 6.10
CA LEU A 40 -13.53 12.81 6.32
C LEU A 40 -13.20 14.31 6.49
N GLY A 41 -14.20 15.19 6.47
CA GLY A 41 -14.02 16.64 6.66
C GLY A 41 -13.40 17.35 5.46
N LEU A 42 -13.40 16.72 4.28
CA LEU A 42 -12.80 17.27 3.06
C LEU A 42 -13.80 18.14 2.26
N GLY A 43 -15.04 18.25 2.71
CA GLY A 43 -16.09 19.04 2.08
C GLY A 43 -16.83 18.29 0.98
N THR A 44 -17.39 19.02 0.01
CA THR A 44 -18.06 18.42 -1.14
C THR A 44 -17.03 17.94 -2.15
N LEU A 45 -17.17 16.69 -2.59
CA LEU A 45 -16.33 16.16 -3.65
C LEU A 45 -16.63 16.95 -4.94
N PRO A 46 -15.63 17.37 -5.74
CA PRO A 46 -15.91 18.05 -6.99
C PRO A 46 -16.55 17.10 -8.01
N ASP A 47 -17.68 17.50 -8.60
CA ASP A 47 -18.35 16.76 -9.67
C ASP A 47 -17.67 17.04 -11.02
N ALA A 48 -16.47 16.48 -11.18
CA ALA A 48 -15.69 16.57 -12.40
C ALA A 48 -15.32 15.17 -12.91
N PRO A 49 -15.37 14.93 -14.24
CA PRO A 49 -15.02 13.63 -14.82
C PRO A 49 -13.65 13.11 -14.39
N ILE A 50 -12.68 14.02 -14.19
CA ILE A 50 -11.32 13.65 -13.78
C ILE A 50 -11.27 13.08 -12.35
N VAL A 51 -12.09 13.59 -11.42
CA VAL A 51 -12.15 13.08 -10.04
C VAL A 51 -12.70 11.67 -10.04
N SER A 52 -13.81 11.50 -10.74
CA SER A 52 -14.49 10.22 -10.97
C SER A 52 -13.59 9.17 -11.62
N TYR A 53 -12.74 9.58 -12.57
CA TYR A 53 -11.74 8.72 -13.22
C TYR A 53 -10.61 8.36 -12.25
N LEU A 54 -9.96 9.35 -11.64
CA LEU A 54 -8.77 9.15 -10.80
C LEU A 54 -9.05 8.29 -9.58
N THR A 55 -10.18 8.51 -8.88
CA THR A 55 -10.55 7.70 -7.70
C THR A 55 -10.70 6.23 -8.07
N ARG A 56 -11.42 5.93 -9.16
CA ARG A 56 -11.65 4.55 -9.62
C ARG A 56 -10.40 3.90 -10.20
N SER A 57 -9.62 4.64 -11.00
CA SER A 57 -8.36 4.11 -11.55
C SER A 57 -7.34 3.83 -10.44
N LEU A 58 -7.32 4.65 -9.39
CA LEU A 58 -6.46 4.43 -8.23
C LEU A 58 -6.90 3.18 -7.45
N SER A 59 -8.20 2.98 -7.24
CA SER A 59 -8.73 1.74 -6.65
C SER A 59 -8.36 0.50 -7.47
N ALA A 60 -8.48 0.57 -8.79
CA ALA A 60 -8.07 -0.52 -9.68
C ALA A 60 -6.56 -0.79 -9.58
N LEU A 61 -5.73 0.25 -9.52
CA LEU A 61 -4.29 0.13 -9.32
C LEU A 61 -3.97 -0.58 -8.00
N TYR A 62 -4.59 -0.18 -6.89
CA TYR A 62 -4.38 -0.83 -5.59
C TYR A 62 -4.81 -2.30 -5.60
N PHE A 63 -5.94 -2.61 -6.23
CA PHE A 63 -6.36 -4.01 -6.40
C PHE A 63 -5.32 -4.83 -7.16
N THR A 64 -4.81 -4.31 -8.29
CA THR A 64 -3.75 -4.99 -9.07
C THR A 64 -2.47 -5.14 -8.25
N LEU A 65 -2.03 -4.10 -7.55
CA LEU A 65 -0.88 -4.17 -6.65
C LEU A 65 -1.09 -5.19 -5.53
N GLY A 66 -2.32 -5.33 -5.03
CA GLY A 66 -2.70 -6.36 -4.07
C GLY A 66 -2.49 -7.77 -4.61
N ILE A 67 -2.96 -8.05 -5.82
CA ILE A 67 -2.75 -9.35 -6.50
C ILE A 67 -1.25 -9.63 -6.66
N VAL A 68 -0.48 -8.66 -7.16
CA VAL A 68 0.97 -8.82 -7.36
C VAL A 68 1.67 -9.07 -6.03
N THR A 69 1.29 -8.35 -4.98
CA THR A 69 1.85 -8.53 -3.63
C THR A 69 1.57 -9.93 -3.08
N LEU A 70 0.34 -10.44 -3.27
CA LEU A 70 -0.02 -11.80 -2.89
C LEU A 70 0.75 -12.86 -3.68
N TYR A 71 0.95 -12.62 -4.99
CA TYR A 71 1.78 -13.50 -5.81
C TYR A 71 3.23 -13.55 -5.32
N VAL A 72 3.83 -12.39 -5.02
CA VAL A 72 5.17 -12.29 -4.44
C VAL A 72 5.26 -13.03 -3.09
N SER A 73 4.19 -13.00 -2.29
CA SER A 73 4.12 -13.66 -0.98
C SER A 73 4.05 -15.21 -1.02
N ARG A 74 3.93 -15.83 -2.20
CA ARG A 74 3.79 -17.30 -2.34
C ARG A 74 5.03 -18.06 -1.89
N ASP A 75 6.21 -17.58 -2.28
CA ASP A 75 7.50 -18.14 -1.88
C ASP A 75 8.48 -17.00 -1.63
N ILE A 76 8.71 -16.68 -0.35
CA ILE A 76 9.61 -15.60 0.05
C ILE A 76 11.06 -15.90 -0.32
N ARG A 77 11.47 -17.17 -0.32
CA ARG A 77 12.87 -17.57 -0.57
C ARG A 77 13.19 -17.53 -2.05
N GLN A 78 12.28 -17.99 -2.91
CA GLN A 78 12.43 -17.87 -4.36
C GLN A 78 12.29 -16.41 -4.81
N ASN A 79 11.38 -15.64 -4.19
CA ASN A 79 11.11 -14.26 -4.58
C ASN A 79 11.94 -13.20 -3.83
N ARG A 80 13.07 -13.56 -3.19
CA ARG A 80 13.86 -12.62 -2.36
C ARG A 80 14.17 -11.29 -3.05
N GLY A 81 14.58 -11.34 -4.31
CA GLY A 81 14.86 -10.15 -5.12
C GLY A 81 13.61 -9.29 -5.35
N MET A 82 12.47 -9.91 -5.68
CA MET A 82 11.20 -9.21 -5.86
C MET A 82 10.68 -8.61 -4.55
N VAL A 83 10.81 -9.33 -3.42
CA VAL A 83 10.43 -8.79 -2.10
C VAL A 83 11.31 -7.60 -1.72
N SER A 84 12.62 -7.64 -2.03
CA SER A 84 13.54 -6.52 -1.77
C SER A 84 13.16 -5.30 -2.61
N MET A 85 12.88 -5.52 -3.90
CA MET A 85 12.42 -4.47 -4.81
C MET A 85 11.08 -3.89 -4.34
N TRP A 86 10.12 -4.74 -3.97
CA TRP A 86 8.82 -4.33 -3.43
C TRP A 86 8.99 -3.43 -2.20
N ALA A 87 9.85 -3.83 -1.26
CA ALA A 87 10.09 -3.05 -0.05
C ALA A 87 10.77 -1.70 -0.33
N LYS A 88 11.74 -1.65 -1.26
CA LYS A 88 12.34 -0.39 -1.72
C LYS A 88 11.31 0.51 -2.39
N MET A 89 10.46 -0.05 -3.25
CA MET A 89 9.37 0.70 -3.88
C MET A 89 8.39 1.24 -2.85
N ALA A 90 8.04 0.47 -1.82
CA ALA A 90 7.19 0.95 -0.73
C ALA A 90 7.80 2.16 -0.01
N CYS A 91 9.11 2.17 0.24
CA CYS A 91 9.81 3.33 0.77
C CYS A 91 9.73 4.55 -0.16
N VAL A 92 10.03 4.37 -1.44
CA VAL A 92 10.01 5.46 -2.43
C VAL A 92 8.59 6.04 -2.56
N VAL A 93 7.60 5.18 -2.76
CA VAL A 93 6.19 5.58 -2.87
C VAL A 93 5.70 6.24 -1.59
N GLY A 94 6.05 5.73 -0.41
CA GLY A 94 5.67 6.33 0.86
C GLY A 94 6.22 7.75 1.04
N VAL A 95 7.47 8.00 0.64
CA VAL A 95 8.07 9.34 0.64
C VAL A 95 7.35 10.26 -0.35
N LEU A 96 7.10 9.79 -1.56
CA LEU A 96 6.41 10.56 -2.60
C LEU A 96 4.97 10.91 -2.18
N LEU A 97 4.19 9.95 -1.68
CA LEU A 97 2.83 10.19 -1.20
C LEU A 97 2.79 11.16 -0.04
N THR A 98 3.75 11.08 0.89
CA THR A 98 3.87 12.07 1.98
C THR A 98 4.09 13.47 1.41
N GLY A 99 5.00 13.64 0.45
CA GLY A 99 5.28 14.91 -0.20
C GLY A 99 4.06 15.47 -0.95
N ILE A 100 3.37 14.61 -1.70
CA ILE A 100 2.14 14.98 -2.43
C ILE A 100 1.05 15.41 -1.45
N ALA A 101 0.83 14.66 -0.37
CA ALA A 101 -0.21 14.97 0.62
C ALA A 101 0.05 16.31 1.33
N ILE A 102 1.32 16.62 1.64
CA ILE A 102 1.72 17.92 2.18
C ILE A 102 1.46 19.03 1.14
N ALA A 103 1.91 18.84 -0.10
CA ALA A 103 1.73 19.81 -1.18
C ALA A 103 0.25 20.08 -1.51
N ALA A 104 -0.60 19.06 -1.39
CA ALA A 104 -2.05 19.15 -1.58
C ALA A 104 -2.80 19.75 -0.38
N GLY A 105 -2.12 20.04 0.74
CA GLY A 105 -2.74 20.61 1.93
C GLY A 105 -3.65 19.63 2.68
N MET A 106 -3.39 18.32 2.57
CA MET A 106 -4.20 17.29 3.22
C MET A 106 -4.13 17.40 4.76
N PRO A 107 -5.19 17.00 5.49
CA PRO A 107 -5.17 16.96 6.95
C PRO A 107 -4.02 16.09 7.49
N LYS A 108 -3.46 16.48 8.64
CA LYS A 108 -2.34 15.74 9.27
C LYS A 108 -2.64 14.25 9.45
N GLY A 109 -3.87 13.91 9.85
CA GLY A 109 -4.28 12.51 9.99
C GLY A 109 -4.10 11.70 8.70
N TRP A 110 -4.40 12.30 7.55
CA TRP A 110 -4.22 11.69 6.23
C TRP A 110 -2.75 11.51 5.87
N ILE A 111 -1.95 12.55 6.11
CA ILE A 111 -0.50 12.53 5.85
C ILE A 111 0.17 11.40 6.64
N PHE A 112 -0.20 11.22 7.92
CA PHE A 112 0.37 10.19 8.77
C PHE A 112 -0.17 8.79 8.50
N SER A 113 -1.33 8.63 7.85
CA SER A 113 -1.92 7.32 7.56
C SER A 113 -1.46 6.69 6.25
N GLU A 114 -1.00 7.48 5.27
CA GLU A 114 -0.59 6.94 3.96
C GLU A 114 0.91 6.67 3.85
N GLY A 115 1.70 7.75 3.77
CA GLY A 115 3.09 7.65 3.36
C GLY A 115 4.02 7.06 4.43
N PRO A 116 4.04 7.59 5.67
CA PRO A 116 4.94 7.10 6.72
C PRO A 116 4.78 5.61 7.05
N PRO A 117 3.55 5.04 7.13
CA PRO A 117 3.38 3.61 7.32
C PRO A 117 3.95 2.78 6.16
N ALA A 118 3.82 3.24 4.92
CA ALA A 118 4.40 2.56 3.76
C ALA A 118 5.94 2.53 3.82
N VAL A 119 6.58 3.64 4.20
CA VAL A 119 8.03 3.70 4.42
C VAL A 119 8.46 2.76 5.55
N LEU A 120 7.77 2.82 6.68
CA LEU A 120 8.07 1.99 7.84
C LEU A 120 7.99 0.51 7.51
N MET A 121 6.94 0.09 6.79
CA MET A 121 6.78 -1.30 6.35
C MET A 121 7.90 -1.74 5.40
N GLY A 122 8.28 -0.88 4.44
CA GLY A 122 9.41 -1.15 3.55
C GLY A 122 10.73 -1.37 4.32
N ILE A 123 11.01 -0.51 5.31
CA ILE A 123 12.20 -0.64 6.17
C ILE A 123 12.16 -1.94 6.98
N ILE A 124 11.02 -2.26 7.59
CA ILE A 124 10.86 -3.50 8.38
C ILE A 124 11.12 -4.74 7.52
N ILE A 125 10.58 -4.79 6.30
CA ILE A 125 10.79 -5.95 5.40
C ILE A 125 12.26 -6.06 4.99
N LEU A 126 12.92 -4.95 4.64
CA LEU A 126 14.35 -4.97 4.28
C LEU A 126 15.22 -5.41 5.47
N TRP A 127 14.89 -4.97 6.67
CA TRP A 127 15.56 -5.40 7.90
C TRP A 127 15.36 -6.90 8.19
N LEU A 128 14.13 -7.41 8.05
CA LEU A 128 13.83 -8.84 8.19
C LEU A 128 14.56 -9.69 7.14
N GLN A 129 14.69 -9.20 5.90
CA GLN A 129 15.44 -9.89 4.86
C GLN A 129 16.93 -10.00 5.20
N ARG A 130 17.53 -8.92 5.71
CA ARG A 130 18.93 -8.92 6.11
C ARG A 130 19.21 -9.97 7.19
N ILE A 131 18.36 -10.04 8.21
CA ILE A 131 18.49 -11.04 9.28
C ILE A 131 18.31 -12.46 8.71
N SER A 132 17.40 -12.63 7.75
CA SER A 132 17.20 -13.94 7.10
C SER A 132 18.38 -14.38 6.23
N SER A 133 19.20 -13.46 5.71
CA SER A 133 20.39 -13.80 4.93
C SER A 133 21.61 -14.14 5.78
N GLU A 134 21.63 -13.66 7.03
CA GLU A 134 22.73 -13.89 7.98
C GLU A 134 22.55 -15.19 8.79
N ALA A 135 21.36 -15.80 8.78
CA ALA A 135 21.09 -17.07 9.46
C ALA A 135 21.73 -18.27 8.72
N PRO A 136 22.47 -19.16 9.42
CA PRO A 136 23.01 -20.38 8.83
C PRO A 136 21.89 -21.25 8.23
N LEU A 137 22.19 -21.93 7.12
CA LEU A 137 21.32 -22.96 6.57
C LEU A 137 21.34 -24.16 7.52
N GLU A 138 20.33 -24.28 8.38
CA GLU A 138 20.00 -25.54 9.07
C GLU A 138 19.54 -26.61 8.07
#